data_AF-A0A7V1GGI7-F1
#
_entry.id   AF-A0A7V1GGI7-F1
#
_cell.length_a   1.000
_cell.length_b   1.000
_cell.length_c   1.000
_cell.angle_alpha   90.00
_cell.angle_beta   90.00
_cell.angle_gamma   90.00
#
_symmetry.space_group_name_H-M   'P 1'
#
loop_
_entity.id
_entity.type
_entity.pdbx_description
1 polymer ?
#
loop_
_entity_poly.entity_id
_entity_poly.type
_entity_poly.pdbx_seq_one_letter_code
_entity_poly.pdbx_strand_id
1 'polypeptide(L)'
;MLAVKTMLSTLLSIVLSMLFFTVVIKQQALDLHFVNWSLLPWFFAFAIAGLSICAAFMAAVAAGIDDPNHSSKSALMMLPVAPIGIAFFVIDAPNSLLTTVLSYLPITAFAVMPVRMSLVELAFWQPLLSLLLSIGCFYYLRIFAARTFKMGMNMYAQEPSLKAMWLSIFK
;
A
#
# COMPACT_ATOMS: atom_id res chain seq x y z
N MET A 1 -12.18 -20.86 1.05
CA MET A 1 -13.23 -20.92 0.01
C MET A 1 -14.39 -19.98 0.28
N LEU A 2 -14.90 -19.90 1.51
CA LEU A 2 -16.02 -19.01 1.88
C LEU A 2 -15.71 -17.52 1.61
N ALA A 3 -14.56 -17.02 2.07
CA ALA A 3 -14.16 -15.62 1.92
C ALA A 3 -14.02 -15.16 0.46
N VAL A 4 -13.46 -16.00 -0.41
CA VAL A 4 -13.31 -15.69 -1.84
C VAL A 4 -14.69 -15.57 -2.50
N LYS A 5 -15.62 -16.47 -2.15
CA LYS A 5 -16.99 -16.44 -2.65
C LYS A 5 -17.73 -15.17 -2.22
N THR A 6 -17.59 -14.75 -0.96
CA THR A 6 -18.20 -13.50 -0.47
C THR A 6 -17.57 -12.26 -1.08
N MET A 7 -16.25 -12.22 -1.27
CA MET A 7 -15.57 -11.11 -1.96
C MET A 7 -16.04 -11.01 -3.42
N LEU A 8 -16.13 -12.13 -4.13
CA LEU A 8 -16.60 -12.13 -5.51
C LEU A 8 -18.08 -11.70 -5.61
N SER A 9 -18.94 -12.21 -4.73
CA SER A 9 -20.36 -11.88 -4.76
C SER A 9 -20.63 -10.42 -4.39
N THR A 10 -19.90 -9.87 -3.41
CA THR A 10 -20.02 -8.45 -3.03
C THR A 10 -19.50 -7.53 -4.13
N LEU A 11 -18.36 -7.85 -4.74
CA LEU A 11 -17.81 -7.08 -5.85
C LEU A 11 -18.75 -7.11 -7.08
N LEU A 12 -19.28 -8.29 -7.42
CA LEU A 12 -20.27 -8.44 -8.48
C LEU A 12 -21.53 -7.62 -8.17
N SER A 13 -22.03 -7.67 -6.94
CA SER A 13 -23.21 -6.91 -6.51
C SER A 13 -23.01 -5.40 -6.60
N ILE A 14 -21.84 -4.88 -6.23
CA ILE A 14 -21.50 -3.46 -6.34
C ILE A 14 -21.48 -3.04 -7.81
N VAL A 15 -20.81 -3.81 -8.67
CA VAL A 15 -20.73 -3.52 -10.11
C VAL A 15 -22.12 -3.56 -10.74
N LEU A 16 -22.93 -4.58 -10.44
CA LEU A 16 -24.28 -4.71 -10.98
C LEU A 16 -25.19 -3.56 -10.53
N SER A 17 -25.10 -3.17 -9.26
CA SER A 17 -25.87 -2.05 -8.70
C SER A 17 -25.49 -0.73 -9.36
N MET A 18 -24.19 -0.50 -9.58
CA MET A 18 -23.69 0.68 -10.29
C MET A 18 -24.22 0.71 -11.74
N LEU A 19 -24.11 -0.41 -12.47
CA LEU A 19 -24.60 -0.53 -13.84
C LEU A 19 -26.11 -0.29 -13.94
N PHE A 20 -26.89 -0.89 -13.03
CA PHE A 20 -28.33 -0.69 -12.95
C PHE A 20 -28.68 0.79 -12.76
N PHE A 21 -27.99 1.49 -11.86
CA PHE A 21 -28.23 2.90 -11.60
C PHE A 21 -27.92 3.79 -12.82
N THR A 22 -26.82 3.52 -13.53
CA THR A 22 -26.45 4.28 -14.73
C THR A 22 -27.35 4.01 -15.94
N VAL A 23 -27.67 2.74 -16.22
CA VAL A 23 -28.39 2.37 -17.44
C VAL A 23 -29.90 2.48 -17.28
N VAL A 24 -30.44 2.03 -16.14
CA VAL A 24 -31.90 1.95 -15.92
C VAL A 24 -32.47 3.26 -15.38
N ILE A 25 -31.79 3.90 -14.42
CA ILE A 25 -32.31 5.14 -13.78
C ILE A 25 -31.90 6.38 -14.58
N LYS A 26 -30.62 6.52 -14.94
CA LYS A 26 -30.15 7.71 -15.68
C LYS A 26 -30.37 7.64 -17.20
N GLN A 27 -30.82 6.51 -17.74
CA GLN A 27 -31.01 6.26 -19.19
C GLN A 27 -29.77 6.63 -20.04
N GLN A 28 -28.57 6.47 -19.47
CA GLN A 28 -27.32 6.70 -20.20
C GLN A 28 -26.83 5.38 -20.81
N ALA A 29 -26.33 5.44 -22.05
CA ALA A 29 -25.62 4.30 -22.63
C ALA A 29 -24.41 3.96 -21.75
N LEU A 30 -24.02 2.68 -21.71
CA LEU A 30 -22.80 2.24 -21.05
C LEU A 30 -21.58 2.88 -21.73
N ASP A 31 -21.16 4.02 -21.20
CA ASP A 31 -19.93 4.66 -21.62
C ASP A 31 -18.79 4.17 -20.74
N LEU A 32 -17.85 3.44 -21.31
CA LEU A 32 -16.67 2.93 -20.61
C LEU A 32 -15.53 3.96 -20.56
N HIS A 33 -15.74 5.19 -21.04
CA HIS A 33 -14.75 6.26 -20.99
C HIS A 33 -14.34 6.68 -19.56
N PHE A 34 -15.09 6.28 -18.52
CA PHE A 34 -14.65 6.48 -17.13
C PHE A 34 -13.43 5.62 -16.75
N VAL A 35 -13.16 4.53 -17.48
CA VAL A 35 -11.99 3.68 -17.24
C VAL A 35 -10.85 4.12 -18.14
N ASN A 36 -9.82 4.70 -17.54
CA ASN A 36 -8.60 5.01 -18.26
C ASN A 36 -7.73 3.74 -18.38
N TRP A 37 -7.86 3.03 -19.51
CA TRP A 37 -7.15 1.79 -19.79
C TRP A 37 -5.63 1.89 -19.69
N SER A 38 -5.07 3.08 -19.92
CA SER A 38 -3.62 3.34 -19.83
C SER A 38 -3.10 3.37 -18.39
N LEU A 39 -3.95 3.72 -17.42
CA LEU A 39 -3.59 3.79 -15.99
C LEU A 39 -3.66 2.44 -15.29
N LEU A 40 -4.42 1.51 -15.84
CA LEU A 40 -4.71 0.21 -15.22
C LEU A 40 -3.44 -0.63 -14.95
N PRO A 41 -2.45 -0.74 -15.88
CA PRO A 41 -1.18 -1.42 -15.59
C PRO A 41 -0.40 -0.77 -14.44
N TRP A 42 -0.38 0.56 -14.38
CA TRP A 42 0.30 1.31 -13.31
C TRP A 42 -0.34 1.06 -11.96
N PHE A 43 -1.68 1.08 -11.91
CA PHE A 43 -2.43 0.77 -10.70
C PHE A 43 -2.06 -0.61 -10.15
N PHE A 44 -2.02 -1.65 -10.99
CA PHE A 44 -1.61 -2.98 -10.55
C PHE A 44 -0.15 -3.04 -10.10
N ALA A 45 0.76 -2.39 -10.82
CA ALA A 45 2.17 -2.36 -10.45
C ALA A 45 2.39 -1.71 -9.07
N PHE A 46 1.77 -0.55 -8.82
CA PHE A 46 1.83 0.12 -7.52
C PHE A 46 1.08 -0.65 -6.43
N ALA A 47 -0.06 -1.27 -6.74
CA ALA A 47 -0.78 -2.10 -5.77
C ALA A 47 0.08 -3.28 -5.30
N ILE A 48 0.73 -4.00 -6.22
CA ILE A 48 1.64 -5.11 -5.88
C ILE A 48 2.83 -4.61 -5.06
N ALA A 49 3.47 -3.51 -5.49
CA ALA A 49 4.60 -2.92 -4.76
C ALA A 49 4.19 -2.50 -3.34
N GLY A 50 3.07 -1.79 -3.21
CA GLY A 50 2.52 -1.33 -1.93
C GLY A 50 2.17 -2.49 -1.00
N LEU A 51 1.41 -3.48 -1.48
CA LEU A 51 1.08 -4.68 -0.71
C LEU A 51 2.33 -5.41 -0.24
N SER A 52 3.37 -5.48 -1.09
CA SER A 52 4.65 -6.11 -0.74
C SER A 52 5.40 -5.33 0.35
N ILE A 53 5.42 -3.99 0.27
CA ILE A 53 5.99 -3.10 1.32
C ILE A 53 5.24 -3.29 2.63
N CYS A 54 3.90 -3.22 2.60
CA CYS A 54 3.05 -3.39 3.78
C CYS A 54 3.28 -4.76 4.43
N ALA A 55 3.31 -5.82 3.62
CA ALA A 55 3.56 -7.18 4.09
C ALA A 55 4.96 -7.33 4.71
N ALA A 56 6.00 -6.81 4.07
CA ALA A 56 7.37 -6.86 4.60
C ALA A 56 7.50 -6.09 5.92
N PHE A 57 6.88 -4.91 6.01
CA PHE A 57 6.86 -4.12 7.24
C PHE A 57 6.12 -4.85 8.37
N MET A 58 4.91 -5.35 8.12
CA MET A 58 4.15 -6.09 9.11
C MET A 58 4.89 -7.37 9.55
N ALA A 59 5.55 -8.07 8.62
CA ALA A 59 6.37 -9.23 8.96
C ALA A 59 7.54 -8.86 9.88
N ALA A 60 8.22 -7.73 9.64
CA ALA A 60 9.30 -7.25 10.49
C ALA A 60 8.81 -6.92 11.91
N VAL A 61 7.65 -6.26 12.03
CA VAL A 61 7.06 -5.89 13.32
C VAL A 61 6.57 -7.12 14.06
N ALA A 62 5.83 -8.01 13.39
CA ALA A 62 5.30 -9.24 13.97
C ALA A 62 6.38 -10.16 14.51
N ALA A 63 7.54 -10.23 13.85
CA ALA A 63 8.69 -11.00 14.33
C ALA A 63 9.26 -10.52 15.68
N GLY A 64 8.93 -9.29 16.12
CA GLY A 64 9.35 -8.72 17.39
C GLY A 64 8.25 -8.62 18.45
N ILE A 65 7.06 -9.18 18.20
CA ILE A 65 5.94 -9.27 19.13
C ILE A 65 5.95 -10.65 19.77
N ASP A 66 5.93 -10.69 21.10
CA ASP A 66 5.81 -11.95 21.86
C ASP A 66 4.33 -12.21 22.23
N ASP A 67 3.67 -11.22 22.86
CA ASP A 67 2.23 -11.24 23.13
C ASP A 67 1.50 -10.06 22.45
N PRO A 68 0.62 -10.31 21.46
CA PRO A 68 -0.13 -9.26 20.79
C PRO A 68 -0.97 -8.35 21.69
N ASN A 69 -1.45 -8.84 22.83
CA ASN A 69 -2.34 -8.07 23.73
C ASN A 69 -1.57 -7.16 24.69
N HIS A 70 -0.30 -7.45 24.94
CA HIS A 70 0.54 -6.69 25.88
C HIS A 70 1.69 -5.93 25.20
N SER A 71 1.97 -6.21 23.92
CA SER A 71 3.03 -5.52 23.18
C SER A 71 2.60 -4.15 22.66
N SER A 72 3.40 -3.13 22.95
CA SER A 72 3.26 -1.80 22.34
C SER A 72 3.49 -1.82 20.82
N LYS A 73 4.17 -2.85 20.28
CA LYS A 73 4.45 -2.99 18.85
C LYS A 73 3.23 -3.45 18.05
N SER A 74 2.22 -4.03 18.69
CA SER A 74 0.96 -4.40 18.03
C SER A 74 0.29 -3.19 17.38
N ALA A 75 0.39 -2.00 17.97
CA ALA A 75 -0.12 -0.77 17.38
C ALA A 75 0.60 -0.39 16.06
N LEU A 76 1.87 -0.75 15.91
CA LEU A 76 2.64 -0.46 14.69
C LEU A 76 2.12 -1.27 13.49
N MET A 77 1.44 -2.39 13.70
CA MET A 77 0.83 -3.17 12.61
C MET A 77 -0.24 -2.39 11.83
N MET A 78 -0.79 -1.30 12.40
CA MET A 78 -1.75 -0.41 11.74
C MET A 78 -1.09 0.70 10.91
N LEU A 79 0.22 0.93 11.06
CA LEU A 79 0.94 1.98 10.35
C LEU A 79 0.81 1.91 8.81
N PRO A 80 0.78 0.72 8.16
CA PRO A 80 0.59 0.62 6.71
C PRO A 80 -0.74 1.19 6.18
N VAL A 81 -1.69 1.53 7.05
CA VAL A 81 -2.93 2.23 6.65
C VAL A 81 -2.70 3.72 6.40
N ALA A 82 -1.70 4.33 7.03
CA ALA A 82 -1.45 5.78 6.94
C ALA A 82 -1.23 6.30 5.50
N PRO A 83 -0.48 5.62 4.62
CA PRO A 83 -0.35 6.01 3.20
C PRO A 83 -1.69 6.16 2.47
N ILE A 84 -2.67 5.31 2.79
CA ILE A 84 -4.01 5.36 2.20
C ILE A 84 -4.72 6.63 2.67
N GLY A 85 -4.65 6.95 3.96
CA GLY A 85 -5.18 8.21 4.50
C GLY A 85 -4.53 9.45 3.86
N ILE A 86 -3.21 9.44 3.71
CA ILE A 86 -2.45 10.52 3.05
C ILE A 86 -2.90 10.70 1.60
N ALA A 87 -3.17 9.60 0.89
CA ALA A 87 -3.63 9.65 -0.50
C ALA A 87 -4.95 10.40 -0.65
N PHE A 88 -5.85 10.35 0.34
CA PHE A 88 -7.08 11.16 0.33
C PHE A 88 -6.82 12.65 0.53
N PHE A 89 -5.86 13.03 1.39
CA PHE A 89 -5.56 14.44 1.65
C PHE A 89 -4.89 15.16 0.47
N VAL A 90 -4.20 14.44 -0.42
CA VAL A 90 -3.50 15.06 -1.55
C VAL A 90 -4.38 15.32 -2.76
N ILE A 91 -5.63 14.84 -2.76
CA ILE A 91 -6.56 14.96 -3.89
C ILE A 91 -6.85 16.43 -4.22
N ASP A 92 -6.97 17.28 -3.20
CA ASP A 92 -7.34 18.69 -3.39
C ASP A 92 -6.20 19.52 -4.03
N ALA A 93 -4.94 19.07 -3.90
CA ALA A 93 -3.77 19.79 -4.38
C ALA A 93 -2.72 18.86 -5.02
N PRO A 94 -3.04 18.25 -6.18
CA PRO A 94 -2.21 17.18 -6.78
C PRO A 94 -0.87 17.67 -7.34
N ASN A 95 -0.76 18.97 -7.63
CA ASN A 95 0.44 19.64 -8.13
C ASN A 95 1.28 20.31 -7.03
N SER A 96 0.87 20.20 -5.78
CA SER A 96 1.64 20.79 -4.68
C SER A 96 3.01 20.11 -4.54
N LEU A 97 3.97 20.85 -3.99
CA LEU A 97 5.29 20.31 -3.70
C LEU A 97 5.20 19.12 -2.72
N LEU A 98 4.29 19.21 -1.73
CA LEU A 98 4.04 18.14 -0.78
C LEU A 98 3.57 16.85 -1.48
N THR A 99 2.55 16.94 -2.34
CA THR A 99 2.04 15.80 -3.10
C THR A 99 3.11 15.21 -4.01
N THR A 100 3.92 16.06 -4.64
CA THR A 100 5.02 15.61 -5.49
C THR A 100 6.04 14.80 -4.68
N VAL A 101 6.49 15.30 -3.53
CA VAL A 101 7.45 14.58 -2.66
C VAL A 101 6.86 13.25 -2.16
N LEU A 102 5.63 13.27 -1.67
CA LEU A 102 4.94 12.07 -1.18
C LEU A 102 4.69 11.02 -2.27
N SER A 103 4.58 11.45 -3.53
CA SER A 103 4.47 10.54 -4.68
C SER A 103 5.76 9.79 -4.97
N TYR A 104 6.92 10.30 -4.57
CA TYR A 104 8.22 9.63 -4.74
C TYR A 104 8.72 8.91 -3.48
N LEU A 105 8.24 9.31 -2.30
CA LEU A 105 8.60 8.65 -1.04
C LEU A 105 8.05 7.21 -1.03
N PRO A 106 8.88 6.16 -1.04
CA PRO A 106 8.45 4.78 -1.31
C PRO A 106 7.29 4.24 -0.46
N ILE A 107 7.26 4.58 0.83
CA ILE A 107 6.25 4.11 1.78
C ILE A 107 4.87 4.73 1.47
N THR A 108 4.83 5.94 0.90
CA THR A 108 3.59 6.63 0.53
C THR A 108 3.28 6.57 -0.96
N ALA A 109 4.31 6.38 -1.79
CA ALA A 109 4.27 6.41 -3.25
C ALA A 109 3.23 5.46 -3.83
N PHE A 110 3.09 4.25 -3.26
CA PHE A 110 2.14 3.25 -3.75
C PHE A 110 0.68 3.69 -3.68
N ALA A 111 0.34 4.62 -2.78
CA ALA A 111 -1.00 5.15 -2.63
C ALA A 111 -1.14 6.52 -3.31
N VAL A 112 -0.13 7.40 -3.16
CA VAL A 112 -0.19 8.80 -3.62
C VAL A 112 0.03 8.92 -5.13
N MET A 113 0.97 8.17 -5.72
CA MET A 113 1.29 8.31 -7.16
C MET A 113 0.11 7.88 -8.06
N PRO A 114 -0.60 6.75 -7.83
CA PRO A 114 -1.77 6.40 -8.63
C PRO A 114 -2.89 7.45 -8.57
N VAL A 115 -3.13 8.03 -7.39
CA VAL A 115 -4.09 9.13 -7.24
C VAL A 115 -3.64 10.34 -8.05
N ARG A 116 -2.38 10.75 -7.95
CA ARG A 116 -1.83 11.86 -8.73
C ARG A 116 -1.95 11.62 -10.24
N MET A 117 -1.67 10.40 -10.73
CA MET A 117 -1.82 10.02 -12.14
C MET A 117 -3.26 10.07 -12.64
N SER A 118 -4.25 9.86 -11.77
CA SER A 118 -5.67 9.99 -12.14
C SER A 118 -6.15 11.44 -12.25
N LEU A 119 -5.43 12.39 -11.64
CA LEU A 119 -5.83 13.79 -11.54
C LEU A 119 -5.04 14.71 -12.47
N VAL A 120 -3.78 14.35 -12.77
CA VAL A 120 -2.86 15.18 -13.54
C VAL A 120 -2.11 14.33 -14.55
N GLU A 121 -1.89 14.87 -15.75
CA GLU A 121 -1.03 14.27 -16.75
C GLU A 121 0.43 14.37 -16.33
N LEU A 122 1.08 13.22 -16.15
CA LEU A 122 2.48 13.12 -15.76
C LEU A 122 3.32 12.57 -16.92
N ALA A 123 4.53 13.08 -17.07
CA ALA A 123 5.51 12.47 -17.97
C ALA A 123 5.82 11.04 -17.51
N PHE A 124 5.95 10.11 -18.46
CA PHE A 124 6.11 8.67 -18.21
C PHE A 124 7.24 8.31 -17.22
N TRP A 125 8.32 9.09 -17.18
CA TRP A 125 9.45 8.84 -16.29
C TRP A 125 9.11 9.06 -14.81
N GLN A 126 8.12 9.91 -14.48
CA GLN A 126 7.74 10.22 -13.09
C GLN A 126 7.19 8.99 -12.35
N PRO A 127 6.13 8.31 -12.82
CA PRO A 127 5.64 7.09 -12.18
C PRO A 127 6.64 5.95 -12.27
N LEU A 128 7.42 5.85 -13.36
CA LEU A 128 8.47 4.84 -13.47
C LEU A 128 9.51 4.97 -12.36
N LEU A 129 10.03 6.18 -12.13
CA LEU A 129 11.00 6.45 -11.07
C LEU A 129 10.43 6.14 -9.69
N SER A 130 9.20 6.59 -9.42
CA SER A 130 8.51 6.30 -8.15
C SER A 130 8.30 4.80 -7.92
N LEU A 131 7.96 4.06 -8.96
CA LEU A 131 7.82 2.61 -8.89
C LEU A 131 9.17 1.92 -8.59
N LEU A 132 10.25 2.33 -9.26
CA LEU A 132 11.59 1.81 -8.99
C LEU A 132 12.05 2.08 -7.56
N LEU A 133 11.79 3.29 -7.04
CA LEU A 133 12.07 3.63 -5.64
C LEU A 133 11.25 2.77 -4.67
N SER A 134 9.99 2.50 -4.98
CA SER A 134 9.10 1.63 -4.20
C SER A 134 9.60 0.19 -4.17
N ILE A 135 10.00 -0.36 -5.32
CA ILE A 135 10.59 -1.71 -5.42
C ILE A 135 11.91 -1.78 -4.66
N GLY A 136 12.77 -0.76 -4.77
CA GLY A 136 14.01 -0.66 -4.00
C GLY A 136 13.74 -0.67 -2.50
N CYS A 137 12.78 0.12 -2.03
CA CYS A 137 12.37 0.14 -0.62
C CYS A 137 11.86 -1.23 -0.14
N PHE A 138 11.01 -1.88 -0.93
CA PHE A 138 10.56 -3.25 -0.63
C PHE A 138 11.74 -4.21 -0.45
N TYR A 139 12.72 -4.16 -1.34
CA TYR A 139 13.91 -5.01 -1.25
C TYR A 139 14.66 -4.80 0.08
N TYR A 140 14.87 -3.55 0.49
CA TYR A 140 15.52 -3.24 1.78
C TYR A 140 14.66 -3.65 2.98
N LEU A 141 13.34 -3.40 2.95
CA LEU A 141 12.42 -3.81 4.01
C LEU A 141 12.35 -5.33 4.17
N ARG A 142 12.40 -6.07 3.06
CA ARG A 142 12.46 -7.54 3.09
C ARG A 142 13.71 -8.03 3.82
N ILE A 143 14.88 -7.43 3.55
CA ILE A 143 16.12 -7.77 4.25
C ILE A 143 15.99 -7.44 5.74
N PHE A 144 15.44 -6.28 6.06
CA PHE A 144 15.19 -5.87 7.44
C PHE A 144 14.28 -6.86 8.20
N ALA A 145 13.18 -7.28 7.58
CA ALA A 145 12.27 -8.28 8.14
C ALA A 145 13.00 -9.60 8.42
N ALA A 146 13.80 -10.09 7.47
CA ALA A 146 14.56 -11.33 7.62
C ALA A 146 15.60 -11.25 8.77
N ARG A 147 16.30 -10.12 8.91
CA ARG A 147 17.28 -9.92 10.00
C ARG A 147 16.60 -9.81 11.36
N THR A 148 15.48 -9.09 11.43
CA THR A 148 14.69 -8.96 12.66
C THR A 148 14.16 -10.32 13.12
N PHE A 149 13.68 -11.14 12.18
CA PHE A 149 13.25 -12.51 12.46
C PHE A 149 14.39 -13.39 12.98
N LYS A 150 15.57 -13.33 12.35
CA LYS A 150 16.75 -14.07 12.82
C LYS A 150 17.20 -13.62 14.22
N MET A 151 17.13 -12.32 14.51
CA MET A 151 17.42 -11.79 15.84
C MET A 151 16.40 -12.29 16.87
N GLY A 152 15.10 -12.23 16.56
CA GLY A 152 14.02 -12.68 17.44
C GLY A 152 14.17 -14.15 17.84
N MET A 153 14.55 -15.01 16.89
CA MET A 153 14.81 -16.42 17.16
C MET A 153 15.95 -16.66 18.18
N ASN A 154 16.91 -15.74 18.27
CA ASN A 154 18.03 -15.85 19.20
C ASN A 154 17.74 -15.24 20.58
N MET A 155 16.58 -14.59 20.75
CA MET A 155 16.16 -13.97 22.01
C MET A 155 15.16 -14.90 22.72
N TYR A 156 15.58 -15.50 23.83
CA TYR A 156 14.70 -16.37 24.61
C TYR A 156 13.81 -15.53 25.54
N ALA A 157 12.49 -15.58 25.30
CA ALA A 157 11.42 -15.04 26.17
C ALA A 157 11.47 -13.53 26.47
N GLN A 158 12.14 -12.74 25.63
CA GLN A 158 12.14 -11.28 25.75
C GLN A 158 11.86 -10.63 24.41
N GLU A 159 10.96 -9.65 24.42
CA GLU A 159 10.69 -8.84 23.24
C GLU A 159 11.92 -7.97 22.87
N PRO A 160 12.36 -7.98 21.60
CA PRO A 160 13.39 -7.06 21.16
C PRO A 160 12.90 -5.62 21.25
N SER A 161 13.71 -4.74 21.82
CA SER A 161 13.44 -3.30 21.79
C SER A 161 13.49 -2.78 20.34
N LEU A 162 12.75 -1.71 20.02
CA LEU A 162 12.79 -1.09 18.69
C LEU A 162 14.22 -0.68 18.27
N LYS A 163 15.04 -0.25 19.23
CA LYS A 163 16.46 0.03 19.02
C LYS A 163 17.24 -1.22 18.62
N ALA A 164 16.98 -2.36 19.27
CA ALA A 164 17.63 -3.63 18.92
C ALA A 164 17.22 -4.10 17.52
N MET A 165 15.92 -3.99 17.17
CA MET A 165 15.43 -4.28 15.82
C MET A 165 16.15 -3.41 14.79
N TRP A 166 16.23 -2.09 15.00
CA TRP A 166 16.96 -1.18 14.13
C TRP A 166 18.45 -1.55 13.99
N LEU A 167 19.13 -1.87 15.09
CA LEU A 167 20.54 -2.26 15.07
C LEU A 167 20.78 -3.60 14.35
N SER A 168 19.78 -4.49 14.30
CA SER A 168 19.87 -5.75 13.54
C SER A 168 20.07 -5.54 12.04
N ILE A 169 19.75 -4.35 11.51
CA ILE A 169 19.99 -3.98 10.10
C ILE A 169 21.48 -3.95 9.77
N PHE A 170 22.34 -3.64 10.75
CA PHE A 170 23.77 -3.40 10.53
C PHE A 170 24.66 -4.58 10.96
N LYS A 171 24.07 -5.60 11.57
CA LYS A 171 24.73 -6.87 11.92
C LYS A 171 24.49 -7.91 10.84
#